data_AF-A0A7Y2K677-F1
#
_entry.id   AF-A0A7Y2K677-F1
#
_cell.length_a   1.000
_cell.length_b   1.000
_cell.length_c   1.000
_cell.angle_alpha   90.00
_cell.angle_beta   90.00
_cell.angle_gamma   90.00
#
_symmetry.space_group_name_H-M   'P 1'
#
loop_
_entity.id
_entity.type
_entity.pdbx_description
1 polymer ?
#
loop_
_entity_poly.entity_id
_entity_poly.type
_entity_poly.pdbx_seq_one_letter_code
_entity_poly.pdbx_strand_id
1 'polypeptide(L)'
;MKNSSASNKFFDVAGKRLTNFFEMIGGLFTFSIRYIKEVFFPPYEVEQVRKHMIDLGMMTLPIVGVTGFILGFVIAMQLHPVLLRFGAEAFLPGSVGISIVRELGPV
;
A
#
# COMPACT_ATOMS: atom_id res chain seq x y z
N MET A 1 46.40 -6.37 -31.21
CA MET A 1 45.09 -7.02 -31.42
C MET A 1 44.39 -7.37 -30.08
N LYS A 2 44.17 -6.41 -29.16
CA LYS A 2 43.67 -6.69 -27.78
C LYS A 2 42.28 -6.13 -27.44
N ASN A 3 41.57 -5.53 -28.41
CA ASN A 3 40.34 -4.77 -28.14
C ASN A 3 39.02 -5.56 -28.39
N SER A 4 39.08 -6.79 -28.90
CA SER A 4 37.87 -7.57 -29.22
C SER A 4 37.27 -8.32 -28.01
N SER A 5 38.04 -8.50 -26.92
CA SER A 5 37.61 -9.32 -25.76
C SER A 5 36.90 -8.51 -24.65
N ALA A 6 37.04 -7.18 -24.63
CA ALA A 6 36.35 -6.31 -23.67
C ALA A 6 34.88 -6.01 -24.06
N SER A 7 34.60 -5.95 -25.36
CA SER A 7 33.24 -5.72 -25.89
C SER A 7 32.31 -6.91 -25.58
N ASN A 8 32.76 -8.15 -25.81
CA ASN A 8 31.95 -9.34 -25.55
C ASN A 8 31.58 -9.53 -24.08
N LYS A 9 32.48 -9.18 -23.14
CA LYS A 9 32.16 -9.20 -21.70
C LYS A 9 31.04 -8.22 -21.32
N PHE A 10 30.97 -7.05 -21.97
CA PHE A 10 29.93 -6.07 -21.69
C PHE A 10 28.55 -6.52 -22.20
N PHE A 11 28.52 -7.11 -23.41
CA PHE A 11 27.31 -7.72 -23.98
C PHE A 11 26.86 -8.96 -23.18
N ASP A 12 27.79 -9.80 -22.71
CA ASP A 12 27.45 -10.97 -21.87
C ASP A 12 26.88 -10.57 -20.50
N VAL A 13 27.37 -9.48 -19.89
CA VAL A 13 26.85 -8.97 -18.61
C VAL A 13 25.46 -8.35 -18.80
N ALA A 14 25.24 -7.62 -19.90
CA ALA A 14 23.93 -7.09 -20.25
C ALA A 14 22.91 -8.22 -20.52
N GLY A 15 23.33 -9.26 -21.27
CA GLY A 15 22.54 -10.46 -21.52
C GLY A 15 22.17 -11.20 -20.24
N LYS A 16 23.14 -11.44 -19.34
CA LYS A 16 22.89 -12.09 -18.04
C LYS A 16 21.92 -11.30 -17.16
N ARG A 17 22.00 -9.96 -17.14
CA ARG A 17 21.05 -9.13 -16.37
C ARG A 17 19.62 -9.25 -16.92
N LEU A 18 19.47 -9.23 -18.25
CA LEU A 18 18.19 -9.43 -18.91
C LEU A 18 17.62 -10.82 -18.60
N THR A 19 18.41 -11.87 -18.76
CA THR A 19 17.96 -13.24 -18.45
C THR A 19 17.57 -13.40 -16.99
N ASN A 20 18.37 -12.89 -16.05
CA ASN A 20 18.05 -12.93 -14.62
C ASN A 20 16.75 -12.16 -14.29
N PHE A 21 16.47 -11.07 -15.00
CA PHE A 21 15.23 -10.31 -14.83
C PHE A 21 14.02 -11.09 -15.32
N PHE A 22 14.10 -11.72 -16.49
CA PHE A 22 13.04 -12.60 -17.01
C PHE A 22 12.86 -13.84 -16.14
N GLU A 23 13.93 -14.40 -15.59
CA GLU A 23 13.88 -15.53 -14.66
C GLU A 23 13.21 -15.15 -13.34
N MET A 24 13.51 -13.95 -12.79
CA MET A 24 12.85 -13.43 -11.60
C MET A 24 11.35 -13.22 -11.83
N ILE A 25 10.97 -12.61 -12.96
CA ILE A 25 9.55 -12.41 -13.31
C ILE A 25 8.85 -13.75 -13.53
N GLY A 26 9.47 -14.69 -14.24
CA GLY A 26 8.93 -16.04 -14.47
C GLY A 26 8.74 -16.82 -13.17
N GLY A 27 9.69 -16.70 -12.24
CA GLY A 27 9.61 -17.26 -10.89
C GLY A 27 8.45 -16.65 -10.09
N LEU A 28 8.33 -15.32 -10.08
CA LEU A 28 7.23 -14.60 -9.42
C LEU A 28 5.87 -14.95 -10.02
N PHE A 29 5.78 -15.06 -11.35
CA PHE A 29 4.55 -15.42 -12.04
C PHE A 29 4.10 -16.85 -11.69
N THR A 30 5.03 -17.80 -11.69
CA THR A 30 4.75 -19.19 -11.31
C THR A 30 4.35 -19.30 -9.84
N PHE A 31 5.04 -18.58 -8.96
CA PHE A 31 4.68 -18.48 -7.54
C PHE A 31 3.27 -17.89 -7.35
N SER A 32 2.94 -16.82 -8.07
CA SER A 32 1.65 -16.13 -7.97
C SER A 32 0.50 -17.04 -8.40
N ILE A 33 0.65 -17.78 -9.51
CA ILE A 33 -0.35 -18.75 -9.95
C ILE A 33 -0.52 -19.87 -8.92
N ARG A 34 0.57 -20.36 -8.33
CA ARG A 34 0.52 -21.42 -7.32
C ARG A 34 -0.13 -20.93 -6.03
N TYR A 35 0.16 -19.70 -5.62
CA TYR A 35 -0.47 -19.04 -4.49
C TYR A 35 -1.97 -18.89 -4.69
N ILE A 36 -2.41 -18.38 -5.85
CA ILE A 36 -3.85 -18.23 -6.13
C ILE A 36 -4.55 -19.59 -6.06
N LYS A 37 -3.98 -20.66 -6.61
CA LYS A 37 -4.55 -22.00 -6.49
C LYS A 37 -4.68 -22.41 -5.02
N GLU A 38 -3.62 -22.30 -4.24
CA GLU A 38 -3.62 -22.70 -2.82
C GLU A 38 -4.57 -21.85 -1.96
N VAL A 39 -4.80 -20.58 -2.32
CA VAL A 39 -5.79 -19.72 -1.65
C VAL A 39 -7.22 -20.23 -1.84
N PHE A 40 -7.52 -20.97 -2.92
CA PHE A 40 -8.86 -21.50 -3.19
C PHE A 40 -9.05 -22.98 -2.84
N PHE A 41 -7.99 -23.72 -2.52
CA PHE A 41 -8.07 -25.14 -2.14
C PHE A 41 -7.75 -25.33 -0.64
N PRO A 42 -8.52 -26.14 0.11
CA PRO A 42 -8.28 -26.39 1.54
C PRO A 42 -6.98 -27.18 1.76
N PRO A 43 -6.28 -27.04 2.92
CA PRO A 43 -6.76 -26.60 4.23
C PRO A 43 -6.50 -25.12 4.57
N TYR A 44 -7.55 -24.38 4.94
CA TYR A 44 -7.42 -22.99 5.39
C TYR A 44 -6.89 -22.89 6.81
N GLU A 45 -5.69 -22.34 6.99
CA GLU A 45 -5.13 -22.02 8.30
C GLU A 45 -5.63 -20.66 8.82
N VAL A 46 -6.96 -20.53 8.96
CA VAL A 46 -7.62 -19.30 9.42
C VAL A 46 -7.05 -18.79 10.75
N GLU A 47 -6.58 -19.71 11.60
CA GLU A 47 -5.91 -19.37 12.86
C GLU A 47 -4.64 -18.55 12.67
N GLN A 48 -3.81 -18.90 11.67
CA GLN A 48 -2.60 -18.13 11.37
C GLN A 48 -2.93 -16.76 10.76
N VAL A 49 -3.96 -16.69 9.91
CA VAL A 49 -4.43 -15.42 9.34
C VAL A 49 -4.92 -14.50 10.45
N ARG A 50 -5.72 -15.01 11.39
CA ARG A 50 -6.18 -14.26 12.56
C ARG A 50 -5.02 -13.77 13.41
N LYS A 51 -4.04 -14.63 13.69
CA LYS A 51 -2.84 -14.25 14.45
C LYS A 51 -2.08 -13.11 13.77
N HIS A 52 -1.84 -13.20 12.46
CA HIS A 52 -1.19 -12.14 11.70
C HIS A 52 -1.99 -10.83 11.68
N MET A 53 -3.32 -10.90 11.55
CA MET A 53 -4.17 -9.70 11.63
C MET A 53 -4.08 -9.02 12.99
N ILE A 54 -4.03 -9.79 14.08
CA ILE A 54 -3.88 -9.25 15.43
C ILE A 54 -2.48 -8.67 15.62
N ASP A 55 -1.42 -9.39 15.24
CA ASP A 55 -0.03 -8.94 15.42
C ASP A 55 0.24 -7.66 14.60
N LEU A 56 -0.13 -7.66 13.31
CA LEU A 56 0.03 -6.49 12.42
C LEU A 56 -0.93 -5.35 12.78
N GLY A 57 -2.16 -5.68 13.16
CA GLY A 57 -3.16 -4.70 13.56
C GLY A 57 -2.72 -3.95 14.81
N MET A 58 -2.28 -4.66 15.84
CA MET A 58 -1.82 -4.06 17.10
C MET A 58 -0.57 -3.19 16.92
N MET A 59 0.32 -3.54 15.99
CA MET A 59 1.49 -2.70 15.67
C MET A 59 1.12 -1.40 14.96
N THR A 60 0.06 -1.39 14.14
CA THR A 60 -0.34 -0.21 13.35
C THR A 60 -1.38 0.68 14.04
N LEU A 61 -2.19 0.12 14.95
CA LEU A 61 -3.29 0.79 15.63
C LEU A 61 -2.89 2.12 16.32
N PRO A 62 -1.76 2.22 17.04
CA PRO A 62 -1.35 3.47 17.69
C PRO A 62 -1.05 4.59 16.68
N ILE A 63 -0.38 4.24 15.58
CA ILE A 63 -0.01 5.21 14.54
C ILE A 63 -1.27 5.73 13.85
N VAL A 64 -2.16 4.82 13.44
CA VAL A 64 -3.44 5.17 12.78
C VAL A 64 -4.35 5.98 13.71
N GLY A 65 -4.38 5.65 15.01
CA GLY A 65 -5.15 6.40 16.00
C GLY A 65 -4.66 7.84 16.18
N VAL A 66 -3.35 8.02 16.32
CA VAL A 66 -2.74 9.35 16.47
C VAL A 66 -2.91 10.18 15.19
N THR A 67 -2.65 9.60 14.02
CA THR A 67 -2.79 10.32 12.74
C THR A 67 -4.25 10.67 12.46
N GLY A 68 -5.20 9.75 12.68
CA GLY A 68 -6.63 10.00 12.52
C GLY A 68 -7.15 11.12 13.43
N PHE A 69 -6.68 11.17 14.68
CA PHE A 69 -7.00 12.26 15.60
C PHE A 69 -6.49 13.61 15.12
N ILE A 70 -5.20 13.68 14.75
CA ILE A 70 -4.59 14.92 14.27
C ILE A 70 -5.27 15.39 12.98
N LEU A 71 -5.56 14.49 12.04
CA LEU A 71 -6.25 14.82 10.78
C LEU A 71 -7.65 15.36 11.02
N GLY A 72 -8.45 14.73 11.89
CA GLY A 72 -9.78 15.24 12.25
C GLY A 72 -9.72 16.65 12.82
N PHE A 73 -8.74 16.92 13.69
CA PHE A 73 -8.53 18.24 14.28
C PHE A 73 -8.15 19.30 13.23
N VAL A 74 -7.19 18.99 12.36
CA VAL A 74 -6.75 19.88 11.29
C VAL A 74 -7.89 20.21 10.33
N ILE A 75 -8.70 19.22 9.96
CA ILE A 75 -9.83 19.41 9.04
C ILE A 75 -10.92 20.28 9.66
N ALA A 76 -11.21 20.12 10.95
CA ALA A 76 -12.15 20.99 11.64
C ALA A 76 -11.66 22.45 11.67
N MET A 77 -10.38 22.68 11.97
CA MET A 77 -9.80 24.02 12.01
C MET A 77 -9.77 24.71 10.64
N GLN A 78 -9.47 23.99 9.57
CA GLN A 78 -9.42 24.58 8.22
C GLN A 78 -10.82 24.84 7.64
N LEU A 79 -11.82 24.02 7.98
CA LEU A 79 -13.19 24.17 7.47
C LEU A 79 -13.99 25.25 8.21
N HIS A 80 -13.67 25.53 9.47
CA HIS A 80 -14.32 26.56 10.27
C HIS A 80 -14.38 27.95 9.60
N PRO A 81 -13.26 28.59 9.19
CA PRO A 81 -13.30 29.91 8.55
C PRO A 81 -14.00 29.89 7.19
N VAL A 82 -14.05 28.75 6.51
CA VAL A 82 -14.77 28.59 5.25
C VAL A 82 -16.27 28.67 5.51
N LEU A 83 -16.77 27.88 6.46
CA LEU A 83 -18.21 27.82 6.77
C LEU A 83 -18.75 29.08 7.44
N LEU A 84 -17.92 29.76 8.24
CA LEU A 84 -18.26 31.06 8.80
C LEU A 84 -18.58 32.10 7.72
N ARG A 85 -17.84 32.11 6.60
CA ARG A 85 -18.10 33.03 5.47
C ARG A 85 -19.42 32.75 4.76
N PHE A 86 -19.92 31.52 4.84
CA PHE A 86 -21.20 31.11 4.26
C PHE A 86 -22.36 31.16 5.27
N GLY A 87 -22.11 31.57 6.53
CA GLY A 87 -23.12 31.53 7.59
C GLY A 87 -23.59 30.11 7.93
N ALA A 88 -22.78 29.09 7.61
CA ALA A 88 -23.15 27.67 7.61
C ALA A 88 -22.38 26.87 8.66
N GLU A 89 -22.11 27.46 9.83
CA GLU A 89 -21.31 26.85 10.91
C GLU A 89 -21.89 25.51 11.40
N ALA A 90 -23.22 25.39 11.44
CA ALA A 90 -23.92 24.16 11.84
C ALA A 90 -23.62 22.94 10.95
N PHE A 91 -23.11 23.17 9.73
CA PHE A 91 -22.75 22.09 8.79
C PHE A 91 -21.32 21.57 9.00
N LEU A 92 -20.54 22.16 9.91
CA LEU A 92 -19.15 21.80 10.14
C LEU A 92 -18.96 20.31 10.51
N PRO A 93 -19.71 19.74 11.47
CA PRO A 93 -19.54 18.33 11.81
C PRO A 93 -19.92 17.38 10.66
N GLY A 94 -20.97 17.74 9.90
CA GLY A 94 -21.43 16.97 8.75
C GLY A 94 -20.41 16.95 7.61
N SER A 95 -19.84 18.11 7.29
CA SER A 95 -18.80 18.24 6.26
C SER A 95 -17.53 17.47 6.63
N VAL A 96 -17.05 17.60 7.88
CA VAL A 96 -15.86 16.87 8.37
C VAL A 96 -16.09 15.35 8.30
N GLY A 97 -17.25 14.87 8.76
CA GLY A 97 -17.57 13.44 8.76
C GLY A 97 -17.62 12.83 7.35
N ILE A 98 -18.23 13.54 6.40
CA ILE A 98 -18.32 13.07 5.01
C ILE A 98 -16.94 13.06 4.35
N SER A 99 -16.11 14.10 4.55
CA SER A 99 -14.74 14.15 4.03
C SER A 99 -13.88 13.00 4.57
N ILE A 100 -13.97 12.70 5.87
CA ILE A 100 -13.22 11.59 6.45
C ILE A 100 -13.64 10.25 5.83
N VAL A 101 -14.94 9.96 5.74
CA VAL A 101 -15.44 8.66 5.26
C VAL A 101 -15.23 8.47 3.75
N ARG A 102 -15.41 9.52 2.95
CA ARG A 102 -15.36 9.41 1.47
C ARG A 102 -13.99 9.71 0.88
N GLU A 103 -13.22 10.61 1.47
CA GLU A 103 -11.97 11.08 0.89
C GLU A 103 -10.75 10.51 1.60
N LEU A 104 -10.81 10.30 2.91
CA LEU A 104 -9.66 9.81 3.69
C LEU A 104 -9.72 8.32 4.02
N GLY A 105 -10.91 7.72 4.03
CA GLY A 105 -11.10 6.29 4.25
C GLY A 105 -10.63 5.39 3.11
N PRO A 106 -10.91 5.69 1.83
CA PRO A 106 -10.56 4.83 0.71
C PRO A 106 -9.20 5.10 0.06
N VAL A 107 -8.57 6.23 0.38
CA VAL A 107 -7.32 6.70 -0.25
C VAL A 107 -6.09 5.97 0.26
#